data_AF-A0A358XN94-F1
#
_entry.id   AF-A0A358XN94-F1
#
_cell.length_a   1.000
_cell.length_b   1.000
_cell.length_c   1.000
_cell.angle_alpha   90.00
_cell.angle_beta   90.00
_cell.angle_gamma   90.00
#
_symmetry.space_group_name_H-M   'P 1'
#
loop_
_entity.id
_entity.type
_entity.pdbx_description
1 polymer ?
#
loop_
_entity_poly.entity_id
_entity_poly.type
_entity_poly.pdbx_seq_one_letter_code
_entity_poly.pdbx_strand_id
1 'polypeptide(L)' 'MGSKERIQRLKDENRTNILDAALQIVKEEGWQALSMRKIADI' A
#
# COMPACT_ATOMS: atom_id res chain seq x y z
N MET A 1 -23.94 -0.71 10.33
CA MET A 1 -22.86 -1.70 10.07
C MET A 1 -22.96 -2.25 8.64
N GLY A 2 -23.15 -1.34 7.69
CA GLY A 2 -23.54 -1.64 6.32
C GLY A 2 -22.37 -1.67 5.34
N SER A 3 -22.62 -2.11 4.11
CA SER A 3 -21.62 -2.23 3.03
C SER A 3 -20.73 -1.01 2.85
N LYS A 4 -21.20 0.21 3.16
CA LYS A 4 -20.39 1.44 3.12
C LYS A 4 -19.23 1.43 4.11
N GLU A 5 -19.45 1.03 5.37
CA GLU A 5 -18.38 0.92 6.38
C GLU A 5 -17.38 -0.18 6.04
N ARG A 6 -17.85 -1.27 5.42
CA ARG A 6 -16.97 -2.33 4.91
C ARG A 6 -16.10 -1.84 3.75
N ILE A 7 -16.69 -1.17 2.76
CA ILE A 7 -15.96 -0.61 1.62
C ILE A 7 -14.94 0.43 2.08
N GLN A 8 -15.31 1.26 3.06
CA GLN A 8 -14.40 2.26 3.62
C GLN A 8 -13.19 1.58 4.28
N ARG A 9 -13.42 0.59 5.16
CA ARG A 9 -12.34 -0.18 5.78
C ARG A 9 -11.40 -0.83 4.75
N LEU A 10 -11.95 -1.45 3.71
CA LEU A 10 -11.13 -2.04 2.63
C LEU A 10 -10.28 -0.98 1.90
N LYS A 11 -10.81 0.23 1.69
CA LYS A 11 -10.03 1.32 1.09
C LYS A 11 -8.91 1.80 2.02
N ASP A 12 -9.19 1.92 3.31
CA ASP A 12 -8.21 2.34 4.31
C ASP A 12 -7.11 1.29 4.51
N GLU A 13 -7.48 0.00 4.53
CA GLU A 13 -6.53 -1.13 4.54
C GLU A 13 -5.67 -1.12 3.27
N ASN A 14 -6.28 -1.03 2.09
CA ASN A 14 -5.52 -0.97 0.83
C ASN A 14 -4.56 0.21 0.79
N ARG A 15 -4.99 1.39 1.26
CA ARG A 15 -4.11 2.57 1.34
C ARG A 15 -2.93 2.32 2.28
N THR A 16 -3.18 1.70 3.43
CA THR A 16 -2.14 1.40 4.42
C THR A 16 -1.14 0.41 3.84
N ASN A 17 -1.60 -0.65 3.19
CA ASN A 17 -0.75 -1.67 2.56
C ASN A 17 0.15 -1.07 1.47
N ILE A 18 -0.40 -0.18 0.62
CA ILE A 18 0.37 0.52 -0.42
C ILE A 18 1.50 1.35 0.20
N LEU A 19 1.20 2.08 1.29
CA LEU A 19 2.19 2.93 1.95
C LEU A 19 3.26 2.10 2.68
N ASP A 20 2.88 0.98 3.27
CA ASP A 20 3.79 0.08 3.97
C ASP A 20 4.78 -0.58 2.99
N ALA A 21 4.28 -1.13 1.88
CA ALA A 21 5.10 -1.68 0.81
C ALA A 21 6.04 -0.62 0.21
N ALA A 22 5.55 0.60 -0.04
CA ALA A 22 6.37 1.70 -0.52
C ALA A 22 7.50 2.05 0.47
N LEU A 23 7.18 2.10 1.77
CA LEU A 23 8.16 2.39 2.81
C LEU A 23 9.22 1.28 2.93
N GLN A 24 8.80 0.01 2.81
CA GLN A 24 9.71 -1.12 2.82
C GLN A 24 10.72 -1.04 1.66
N ILE A 25 10.23 -0.82 0.43
CA ILE A 25 11.08 -0.68 -0.77
C ILE A 25 12.11 0.43 -0.56
N VAL A 26 11.68 1.59 -0.05
CA VAL A 26 12.56 2.74 0.13
C VAL A 26 13.62 2.47 1.21
N LYS A 27 13.25 1.76 2.29
CA LYS A 27 14.20 1.42 3.37
C LYS A 27 15.25 0.42 2.92
N GLU A 28 14.87 -0.54 2.08
CA GLU A 28 15.77 -1.63 1.66
C GLU A 28 16.58 -1.29 0.42
N GLU A 29 15.97 -0.58 -0.54
CA GLU A 29 16.52 -0.41 -1.89
C GLU A 29 16.65 1.06 -2.32
N GLY A 30 16.10 1.97 -1.53
CA GLY A 30 16.12 3.41 -1.78
C GLY A 30 15.05 3.89 -2.77
N TRP A 31 14.93 5.21 -2.89
CA TRP A 31 13.91 5.87 -3.72
C TRP A 31 13.98 5.52 -5.21
N GLN A 32 15.17 5.20 -5.71
CA GLN A 32 15.40 4.84 -7.11
C GLN A 32 14.66 3.54 -7.49
N ALA A 33 14.45 2.65 -6.51
CA ALA A 33 13.77 1.38 -6.69
C ALA A 33 12.25 1.47 -6.53
N LEU A 34 11.72 2.59 -6.02
CA LEU A 34 10.30 2.76 -5.75
C LEU A 34 9.52 2.94 -7.06
N SER A 35 8.60 2.02 -7.33
CA SER A 35 7.68 2.12 -8.48
C SER A 35 6.34 1.47 -8.18
N MET A 36 5.29 1.93 -8.86
CA MET A 36 3.93 1.36 -8.72
C MET A 36 3.86 -0.13 -9.05
N ARG A 37 4.68 -0.61 -9.99
CA ARG A 37 4.76 -2.04 -10.31
C ARG A 37 5.32 -2.82 -9.13
N LYS A 38 6.45 -2.37 -8.59
CA LYS A 38 7.12 -3.02 -7.47
C LYS A 38 6.28 -3.03 -6.19
N ILE A 39 5.52 -1.97 -5.94
CA ILE A 39 4.54 -1.93 -4.84
C ILE A 39 3.47 -3.01 -5.01
N ALA A 40 3.07 -3.34 -6.25
CA ALA A 40 2.07 -4.36 -6.53
C ALA A 40 2.62 -5.80 -6.54
N ASP A 41 3.95 -5.96 -6.55
CA ASP A 41 4.63 -7.26 -6.51
C ASP A 41 4.93 -7.73 -5.06
N ILE A 42 4.72 -6.86 -4.05
CA ILE A 42 4.83 -7.15 -2.61
C ILE A 42 3.45 -7.53 -2.07
#